data_AF-L7LXR8-F1
#
_entry.id   AF-L7LXR8-F1
#
_cell.length_a   1.000
_cell.length_b   1.000
_cell.length_c   1.000
_cell.angle_alpha   90.00
_cell.angle_beta   90.00
_cell.angle_gamma   90.00
#
_symmetry.space_group_name_H-M   'P 1'
#
loop_
_entity.id
_entity.type
_entity.pdbx_description
1 polymer ?
#
loop_
_entity_poly.entity_id
_entity_poly.type
_entity_poly.pdbx_seq_one_letter_code
_entity_poly.pdbx_strand_id
1 'polypeptide(L)'
;MYKLPLVVLLLCVLSAPTLGKLVGTQCRQALPKHCVFPKMCDCPEPYGGYLRIENRWRYDNTTKSCVKFTGSDEDCNNFESQLSCQMHCDKKNLPEEYKYLAE
;
A
#
# COMPACT_ATOMS: atom_id res chain seq x y z
N MET A 1 8.93 4.39 -49.98
CA MET A 1 8.77 3.11 -49.26
C MET A 1 9.48 3.17 -47.92
N TYR A 2 8.96 3.88 -46.91
CA TYR A 2 9.42 3.68 -45.53
C TYR A 2 8.26 3.97 -44.56
N LYS A 3 7.95 2.98 -43.72
CA LYS A 3 7.70 3.18 -42.28
C LYS A 3 6.46 3.97 -41.83
N LEU A 4 5.33 3.90 -42.54
CA LEU A 4 4.05 4.35 -41.97
C LEU A 4 3.62 3.57 -40.69
N PRO A 5 3.79 2.23 -40.58
CA PRO A 5 3.40 1.52 -39.35
C PRO A 5 4.36 1.77 -38.18
N LEU A 6 5.61 2.15 -38.47
CA LEU A 6 6.64 2.33 -37.44
C LEU A 6 6.44 3.64 -36.67
N VAL A 7 5.98 4.70 -37.34
CA VAL A 7 5.68 6.00 -36.71
C VAL A 7 4.46 5.90 -35.79
N VAL A 8 3.42 5.16 -36.22
CA VAL A 8 2.23 4.91 -35.39
C VAL A 8 2.59 4.11 -34.14
N LEU A 9 3.45 3.09 -34.27
CA LEU A 9 3.94 2.32 -33.11
C LEU A 9 4.74 3.19 -32.14
N LEU A 10 5.60 4.07 -32.64
CA LEU A 10 6.41 5.01 -31.85
C LEU A 10 5.55 6.01 -31.08
N LEU A 11 4.46 6.50 -31.67
CA LEU A 11 3.53 7.42 -30.99
C LEU A 11 2.74 6.73 -29.87
N CYS A 12 2.37 5.46 -30.03
CA CYS A 12 1.68 4.69 -28.98
C CYS A 12 2.55 4.44 -27.74
N VAL A 13 3.87 4.27 -27.88
CA VAL A 13 4.77 4.09 -26.72
C VAL A 13 4.95 5.38 -25.92
N LEU A 14 4.89 6.54 -26.60
CA LEU A 14 5.03 7.86 -25.99
C LEU A 14 3.74 8.36 -25.33
N SER A 15 2.58 7.81 -25.73
CA SER A 15 1.29 8.13 -25.12
C SER A 15 0.86 7.12 -24.05
N ALA A 16 1.67 6.09 -23.75
CA ALA A 16 1.36 5.19 -22.64
C ALA A 16 1.29 6.06 -21.37
N PRO A 17 0.10 6.23 -20.77
CA PRO A 17 0.01 6.99 -19.53
C PRO A 17 0.93 6.28 -18.56
N THR A 18 1.90 7.00 -17.99
CA THR A 18 2.73 6.49 -16.90
C THR A 18 1.79 5.88 -15.87
N LEU A 19 1.75 4.55 -15.81
CA LEU A 19 0.91 3.77 -14.91
C LEU A 19 1.46 3.89 -13.48
N GLY A 20 1.64 5.12 -13.01
CA GLY A 20 2.39 5.46 -11.81
C GLY A 20 1.75 6.55 -10.97
N LYS A 21 0.52 6.99 -11.29
CA LYS A 21 -0.15 8.08 -10.55
C LYS A 21 -1.43 7.70 -9.81
N LEU A 22 -1.90 6.45 -9.88
CA LEU A 22 -3.13 6.05 -9.17
C LEU A 22 -2.88 5.35 -7.82
N VAL A 23 -1.63 5.05 -7.45
CA VAL A 23 -1.30 4.43 -6.15
C VAL A 23 -1.29 5.45 -4.99
N GLY A 24 -1.46 6.75 -5.26
CA GLY A 24 -1.24 7.82 -4.27
C GLY A 24 -2.44 8.36 -3.50
N THR A 25 -3.67 8.26 -4.01
CA THR A 25 -4.82 9.01 -3.42
C THR A 25 -5.46 8.33 -2.21
N GLN A 26 -5.12 7.07 -1.92
CA GLN A 26 -5.76 6.26 -0.87
C GLN A 26 -4.80 5.83 0.25
N CYS A 27 -3.55 6.30 0.19
CA CYS A 27 -2.51 5.94 1.15
C CYS A 27 -2.34 6.93 2.29
N ARG A 28 -2.83 8.15 2.11
CA ARG A 28 -2.90 9.15 3.18
C ARG A 28 -4.35 9.43 3.53
N GLN A 29 -4.60 9.69 4.81
CA GLN A 29 -5.91 10.09 5.32
C GLN A 29 -6.20 11.55 4.95
N ALA A 30 -6.79 11.80 3.78
CA ALA A 30 -7.55 13.03 3.55
C ALA A 30 -8.97 12.83 4.10
N LEU A 31 -9.44 13.74 4.95
CA LEU A 31 -10.72 13.60 5.66
C LEU A 31 -11.92 13.47 4.69
N PRO A 32 -12.95 12.66 5.06
CA PRO A 32 -12.98 11.77 6.23
C PRO A 32 -12.04 10.58 6.07
N LYS A 33 -11.45 10.12 7.18
CA LYS A 33 -10.45 9.04 7.24
C LYS A 33 -10.97 7.76 6.55
N HIS A 34 -10.56 7.53 5.31
CA HIS A 34 -11.00 6.35 4.56
C HIS A 34 -9.81 5.55 4.02
N CYS A 35 -9.23 4.75 4.89
CA CYS A 35 -8.25 3.74 4.50
C CYS A 35 -9.00 2.50 3.98
N VAL A 36 -8.74 2.12 2.73
CA VAL A 36 -9.43 0.99 2.07
C VAL A 36 -8.56 -0.25 2.08
N PHE A 37 -9.11 -1.32 2.67
CA PHE A 37 -8.50 -2.65 2.68
C PHE A 37 -8.91 -3.48 1.46
N PRO A 38 -8.03 -4.34 0.92
CA PRO A 38 -6.63 -4.53 1.28
C PRO A 38 -5.68 -3.54 0.56
N LYS A 39 -6.20 -2.60 -0.23
CA LYS A 39 -5.39 -1.70 -1.07
C LYS A 39 -4.31 -0.93 -0.30
N MET A 40 -4.56 -0.60 0.97
CA MET A 40 -3.54 0.08 1.77
C MET A 40 -2.30 -0.76 2.09
N CYS A 41 -2.38 -2.08 1.96
CA CYS A 41 -1.22 -2.96 2.12
C CYS A 41 -0.18 -2.69 1.02
N ASP A 42 -0.60 -2.11 -0.11
CA ASP A 42 0.26 -1.69 -1.21
C ASP A 42 0.76 -0.25 -1.07
N CYS A 43 0.35 0.45 -0.02
CA CYS A 43 0.89 1.78 0.25
C CYS A 43 2.37 1.71 0.63
N PRO A 44 3.15 2.73 0.25
CA PRO A 44 4.55 2.81 0.63
C PRO A 44 4.69 2.79 2.15
N GLU A 45 5.92 2.52 2.61
CA GLU A 45 6.25 2.72 4.01
C GLU A 45 5.80 4.13 4.45
N PRO A 46 5.02 4.24 5.53
CA PRO A 46 4.59 5.52 6.05
C PRO A 46 5.79 6.45 6.26
N TYR A 47 5.71 7.64 5.71
CA TYR A 47 6.78 8.61 5.76
C TYR A 47 6.22 10.00 6.07
N GLY A 48 6.83 10.65 7.06
CA GLY A 48 6.40 11.95 7.52
C GLY A 48 5.18 11.88 8.44
N GLY A 49 4.56 13.05 8.65
CA GLY A 49 3.55 13.30 9.66
C GLY A 49 4.14 14.06 10.86
N TYR A 50 3.37 15.00 11.40
CA TYR A 50 3.84 15.87 12.50
C TYR A 50 4.04 15.07 13.80
N LEU A 51 3.18 14.06 14.02
CA LEU A 51 3.23 13.19 15.19
C LEU A 51 3.82 11.83 14.82
N ARG A 52 4.89 11.45 15.53
CA ARG A 52 5.52 10.13 15.43
C ARG A 52 5.01 9.24 16.55
N ILE A 53 4.64 8.00 16.22
CA ILE A 53 4.05 7.05 17.15
C ILE A 53 4.88 5.77 17.12
N GLU A 54 5.43 5.41 18.27
CA GLU A 54 6.21 4.19 18.44
C GLU A 54 5.30 2.95 18.50
N ASN A 55 5.91 1.76 18.39
CA ASN A 55 5.24 0.47 18.50
C ASN A 55 4.07 0.26 17.51
N ARG A 56 4.12 0.94 16.36
CA ARG A 56 3.21 0.73 15.24
C ARG A 56 3.69 -0.43 14.37
N TRP A 57 2.79 -0.92 13.53
CA TRP A 57 3.05 -2.00 12.58
C TRP A 57 2.73 -1.54 11.16
N ARG A 58 3.49 -2.00 10.19
CA ARG A 58 3.21 -1.81 8.75
C ARG A 58 3.36 -3.12 8.02
N TYR A 59 2.67 -3.26 6.89
CA TYR A 59 2.94 -4.35 5.96
C TYR A 59 4.15 -4.02 5.09
N ASP A 60 5.14 -4.91 5.09
CA ASP A 60 6.29 -4.83 4.21
C ASP A 60 6.07 -5.71 2.98
N ASN A 61 5.90 -5.08 1.83
CA ASN A 61 5.64 -5.78 0.59
C ASN A 61 6.88 -6.53 0.04
N THR A 62 8.08 -6.23 0.55
CA THR A 62 9.33 -6.91 0.20
C THR A 62 9.46 -8.23 0.96
N THR A 63 9.28 -8.19 2.28
CA THR A 63 9.37 -9.39 3.14
C THR A 63 8.06 -10.15 3.24
N LYS A 64 6.97 -9.59 2.71
CA LYS A 64 5.60 -10.11 2.79
C LYS A 64 5.16 -10.38 4.23
N SER A 65 5.52 -9.46 5.13
CA SER A 65 5.25 -9.61 6.56
C SER A 65 4.91 -8.29 7.23
N CYS A 66 4.19 -8.37 8.34
CA CYS A 66 3.96 -7.23 9.23
C CYS A 66 5.20 -6.97 10.10
N VAL A 67 5.75 -5.76 10.02
CA VAL A 67 6.97 -5.36 10.74
C VAL A 67 6.71 -4.17 11.66
N LYS A 68 7.41 -4.11 12.80
CA LYS A 68 7.37 -2.98 13.73
C LYS A 68 8.12 -1.78 13.16
N PHE A 69 7.59 -0.60 13.40
CA PHE A 69 8.24 0.66 13.02
C PHE A 69 7.70 1.85 13.84
N THR A 70 8.24 3.04 13.60
CA THR A 70 7.71 4.31 14.12
C THR A 70 6.87 4.99 13.05
N GLY A 71 5.56 5.06 13.26
CA GLY A 71 4.59 5.54 12.27
C GLY A 71 4.04 6.94 12.52
N SER A 72 3.05 7.30 11.70
CA SER A 72 2.19 8.48 11.88
C SER A 72 0.75 8.14 11.49
N ASP A 73 -0.23 8.66 12.22
CA ASP A 73 -1.65 8.34 11.99
C ASP A 73 -2.20 8.87 10.65
N GLU A 74 -1.41 9.63 9.90
CA GLU A 74 -1.78 10.17 8.58
C GLU A 74 -1.71 9.14 7.45
N ASP A 75 -0.96 8.05 7.62
CA ASP A 75 -0.71 7.04 6.58
C ASP A 75 -1.54 5.76 6.83
N CYS A 76 -2.08 5.16 5.77
CA CYS A 76 -2.95 4.00 5.88
C CYS A 76 -2.20 2.67 6.10
N ASN A 77 -0.95 2.53 5.67
CA ASN A 77 -0.11 1.37 6.01
C ASN A 77 0.47 1.49 7.43
N ASN A 78 -0.38 1.79 8.40
CA ASN A 78 -0.04 1.98 9.81
C ASN A 78 -1.12 1.34 10.69
N PHE A 79 -0.70 0.36 11.47
CA PHE A 79 -1.55 -0.46 12.31
C PHE A 79 -1.13 -0.35 13.77
N GLU A 80 -2.12 -0.36 14.66
CA GLU A 80 -1.88 -0.27 16.10
C GLU A 80 -1.30 -1.57 16.69
N SER A 81 -1.51 -2.70 16.02
CA SER A 81 -1.06 -4.01 16.48
C SER A 81 -0.65 -4.91 15.32
N GLN A 82 0.22 -5.89 15.64
CA GLN A 82 0.63 -6.93 14.69
C GLN A 82 -0.57 -7.67 14.12
N LEU A 83 -1.50 -8.05 15.02
CA LEU A 83 -2.70 -8.79 14.66
C LEU A 83 -3.56 -8.00 13.67
N SER A 84 -3.76 -6.70 13.89
CA SER A 84 -4.52 -5.85 12.96
C SER A 84 -3.84 -5.79 11.59
N CYS A 85 -2.52 -5.62 11.54
CA CYS A 85 -1.79 -5.69 10.28
C CYS A 85 -1.96 -7.05 9.58
N GLN A 86 -1.85 -8.16 10.33
CA GLN A 86 -1.95 -9.50 9.78
C GLN A 86 -3.34 -9.82 9.25
N MET A 87 -4.40 -9.45 9.97
CA MET A 87 -5.77 -9.66 9.51
C MET A 87 -6.05 -8.97 8.17
N HIS A 88 -5.48 -7.79 7.97
CA HIS A 88 -5.71 -6.98 6.78
C HIS A 88 -4.77 -7.29 5.61
N CYS A 89 -3.49 -7.57 5.89
CA CYS A 89 -2.43 -7.63 4.88
C CYS A 89 -1.64 -8.95 4.85
N ASP A 90 -1.66 -9.73 5.94
CA ASP A 90 -0.79 -10.90 6.10
C ASP A 90 -1.53 -12.09 6.71
N LYS A 91 -2.67 -12.45 6.11
CA LYS A 91 -3.54 -13.54 6.57
C LYS A 91 -2.81 -14.88 6.68
N LYS A 92 -1.73 -15.08 5.92
CA LYS A 92 -0.93 -16.31 5.94
C LYS A 92 -0.16 -16.49 7.25
N ASN A 93 0.31 -15.39 7.84
CA ASN A 93 1.05 -15.41 9.11
C ASN A 93 0.16 -15.07 10.31
N LEU A 94 -1.17 -15.09 10.14
CA LEU A 94 -2.11 -14.88 11.23
C LEU A 94 -1.99 -16.03 12.25
N PRO A 95 -1.98 -15.75 13.57
CA PRO A 95 -1.91 -16.81 14.57
C PRO A 95 -3.09 -17.78 14.43
N GLU A 96 -2.87 -19.07 14.71
CA GLU A 96 -3.86 -20.13 14.46
C GLU A 96 -5.21 -19.82 15.12
N GLU A 97 -5.18 -19.30 16.34
CA GLU A 97 -6.35 -18.87 17.09
C GLU A 97 -7.20 -17.84 16.35
N TYR A 98 -6.63 -17.00 15.47
CA TYR A 98 -7.35 -15.92 14.80
C TYR A 98 -7.67 -16.23 13.33
N LYS A 99 -7.27 -17.38 12.79
CA LYS A 99 -7.50 -17.72 11.37
C LYS A 99 -8.97 -17.71 10.95
N TYR A 100 -9.88 -18.05 11.86
CA TYR A 100 -11.33 -18.03 11.61
C TYR A 100 -11.89 -16.62 11.35
N LEU A 101 -11.16 -15.56 11.72
CA LEU A 101 -11.57 -14.16 11.48
C LEU A 101 -11.19 -13.66 10.08
N ALA A 102 -10.40 -14.44 9.33
CA ALA A 102 -9.87 -14.05 8.03
C ALA A 102 -10.74 -14.52 6.84
N GLU A 103 -11.81 -15.26 7.10
CA GLU A 103 -12.81 -15.77 6.14
C GLU A 103 -13.99 -14.80 5.98
#